data_AF-A0A924MDN2-F1
#
_entry.id   AF-A0A924MDN2-F1
#
_cell.length_a   1.000
_cell.length_b   1.000
_cell.length_c   1.000
_cell.angle_alpha   90.00
_cell.angle_beta   90.00
_cell.angle_gamma   90.00
#
_symmetry.space_group_name_H-M   'P 1'
#
loop_
_entity.id
_entity.type
_entity.pdbx_description
1 polymer ?
#
loop_
_entity_poly.entity_id
_entity_poly.type
_entity_poly.pdbx_seq_one_letter_code
_entity_poly.pdbx_strand_id
1 'polypeptide(L)'
;MLQRENKLGSAVINSPLEIEDSREQILAQVKKNQPAQRSLPIIDILVNDTDVVTEFTAKLGLLHVTVFLVNDYNAIKTILHNEAKAADRIVTTITELADTATLIVTVKEDAHSLENVELAIIPAHFGVAENGAVWITEDLIKYRVLPFIAQQLAV
;
A
#
# COMPACT_ATOMS: atom_id res chain seq x y z
N MET A 1 84.39 12.64 27.91
CA MET A 1 84.38 14.08 27.54
C MET A 1 83.37 14.21 26.41
N LEU A 2 82.17 14.79 26.52
CA LEU A 2 81.53 15.68 27.48
C LEU A 2 80.04 15.31 27.60
N GLN A 3 79.49 15.52 28.78
CA GLN A 3 78.05 15.54 29.04
C GLN A 3 77.37 16.69 28.29
N ARG A 4 76.07 16.53 28.02
CA ARG A 4 75.05 17.57 28.28
C ARG A 4 73.66 16.95 28.22
N GLU A 5 73.09 16.73 29.40
CA GLU A 5 71.66 16.64 29.59
C GLU A 5 71.02 17.98 29.24
N ASN A 6 69.84 17.98 28.62
CA ASN A 6 68.90 19.08 28.78
C ASN A 6 67.46 18.55 28.77
N LYS A 7 66.86 18.52 29.96
CA LYS A 7 65.43 18.37 30.17
C LYS A 7 64.73 19.66 29.71
N LEU A 8 63.79 19.54 28.78
CA LEU A 8 62.64 20.45 28.73
C LEU A 8 61.39 19.62 28.45
N GLY A 9 60.37 19.80 29.29
CA GLY A 9 59.07 19.18 29.15
C GLY A 9 58.17 19.90 28.14
N SER A 10 56.90 19.46 28.13
CA SER A 10 55.79 19.82 27.24
C SER A 10 55.91 19.21 25.84
N ALA A 11 54.89 18.60 25.23
CA ALA A 11 53.46 18.60 25.49
C ALA A 11 52.89 17.21 25.21
N VAL A 12 51.92 16.78 26.02
CA VAL A 12 51.01 15.68 25.65
C VAL A 12 50.27 16.14 24.41
N ILE A 13 50.62 15.56 23.27
CA ILE A 13 49.93 15.77 22.01
C ILE A 13 48.58 15.08 22.18
N ASN A 14 47.53 15.88 22.42
CA ASN A 14 46.17 15.38 22.51
C ASN A 14 45.88 14.52 21.27
N SER A 15 45.39 13.31 21.54
CA SER A 15 44.93 12.34 20.54
C SER A 15 43.97 13.00 19.55
N PRO A 16 43.97 12.58 18.26
CA PRO A 16 43.05 13.13 17.28
C PRO A 16 41.62 12.87 17.76
N LEU A 17 40.77 13.90 17.70
CA LEU A 17 39.34 13.78 17.95
C LEU A 17 38.76 12.74 16.98
N GLU A 18 38.54 11.51 17.46
CA GLU A 18 37.64 10.56 16.83
C GLU A 18 36.25 11.19 16.85
N ILE A 19 35.81 11.71 15.71
CA ILE A 19 34.41 12.03 15.51
C ILE A 19 33.73 10.67 15.33
N GLU A 20 33.34 10.04 16.44
CA GLU A 20 32.44 8.89 16.41
C GLU A 20 31.17 9.30 15.66
N ASP A 21 30.81 8.52 14.64
CA ASP A 21 29.61 8.76 13.84
C ASP A 21 28.39 8.75 14.77
N SER A 22 27.55 9.80 14.71
CA SER A 22 26.32 9.89 15.51
C SER A 22 25.44 8.65 15.34
N ARG A 23 25.47 7.99 14.17
CA ARG A 23 24.80 6.71 13.94
C ARG A 23 25.33 5.62 14.87
N GLU A 24 26.64 5.48 15.00
CA GLU A 24 27.28 4.46 15.84
C GLU A 24 26.99 4.70 17.32
N GLN A 25 27.03 5.97 17.76
CA GLN A 25 26.66 6.35 19.12
C GLN A 25 25.20 6.01 19.43
N ILE A 26 24.27 6.34 18.53
CA ILE A 26 22.85 6.02 18.70
C ILE A 26 22.65 4.50 18.76
N LEU A 27 23.25 3.73 17.86
CA LEU A 27 23.11 2.27 17.85
C LEU A 27 23.72 1.62 19.09
N ALA A 28 24.86 2.11 19.58
CA ALA A 28 25.48 1.65 20.81
C ALA A 28 24.59 1.91 22.03
N GLN A 29 23.99 3.11 22.11
CA GLN A 29 23.06 3.46 23.18
C GLN A 29 21.76 2.65 23.11
N VAL A 30 21.19 2.44 21.91
CA VAL A 30 20.00 1.58 21.73
C VAL A 30 20.28 0.16 22.16
N LYS A 31 21.43 -0.41 21.76
CA LYS A 31 21.83 -1.77 22.13
C LYS A 31 22.05 -1.91 23.64
N LYS A 32 22.68 -0.91 24.27
CA LYS A 32 22.94 -0.89 25.72
C LYS A 32 21.66 -0.78 26.56
N ASN A 33 20.67 -0.04 26.09
CA ASN A 33 19.45 0.25 26.83
C ASN A 33 18.23 -0.56 26.37
N GLN A 34 18.44 -1.71 25.70
CA GLN A 34 17.31 -2.57 25.33
C GLN A 34 16.61 -3.11 26.59
N PRO A 35 15.27 -3.10 26.63
CA PRO A 35 14.53 -3.74 27.71
C PRO A 35 14.80 -5.24 27.72
N ALA A 36 14.64 -5.86 28.90
CA ALA A 36 14.75 -7.31 29.03
C ALA A 36 13.83 -8.02 28.04
N GLN A 37 14.36 -9.00 27.31
CA GLN A 37 13.60 -9.79 26.36
C GLN A 37 12.46 -10.50 27.09
N ARG A 38 11.23 -10.30 26.61
CA ARG A 38 10.04 -10.99 27.11
C ARG A 38 9.63 -12.04 26.09
N SER A 39 9.11 -13.17 26.57
CA SER A 39 8.45 -14.13 25.69
C SER A 39 7.30 -13.44 24.96
N LEU A 40 7.15 -13.73 23.67
CA LEU A 40 5.97 -13.29 22.93
C LEU A 40 4.72 -13.84 23.61
N PRO A 41 3.63 -13.05 23.70
CA PRO A 41 2.37 -13.56 24.19
C PRO A 41 1.90 -14.70 23.28
N ILE A 42 1.30 -15.72 23.86
CA ILE A 42 0.57 -16.73 23.10
C ILE A 42 -0.71 -16.05 22.64
N ILE A 43 -0.82 -15.80 21.33
CA ILE A 43 -2.03 -15.25 20.73
C ILE A 43 -2.94 -16.44 20.45
N ASP A 44 -4.01 -16.58 21.23
CA ASP A 44 -5.10 -17.48 20.90
C ASP A 44 -6.02 -16.74 19.92
N ILE A 45 -5.80 -16.99 18.62
CA ILE A 45 -6.60 -16.36 17.57
C ILE A 45 -7.94 -17.08 17.57
N LEU A 46 -8.98 -16.38 18.03
CA LEU A 46 -10.35 -16.84 17.84
C LEU A 46 -10.65 -16.81 16.34
N VAL A 47 -10.63 -17.98 15.70
CA VAL A 47 -11.08 -18.12 14.32
C VAL A 47 -12.60 -17.94 14.34
N ASN A 48 -13.06 -16.81 13.81
CA ASN A 48 -14.48 -16.58 13.65
C ASN A 48 -14.96 -17.39 12.44
N ASP A 49 -15.83 -18.36 12.66
CA ASP A 49 -16.41 -19.23 11.61
C ASP A 49 -17.57 -18.51 10.89
N THR A 50 -17.53 -17.17 10.85
CA THR A 50 -18.57 -16.36 10.23
C THR A 50 -18.52 -16.44 8.72
N ASP A 51 -19.69 -16.33 8.10
CA ASP A 51 -19.80 -16.12 6.66
C ASP A 51 -19.21 -14.75 6.30
N VAL A 52 -17.93 -14.77 5.90
CA VAL A 52 -17.15 -13.58 5.55
C VAL A 52 -17.75 -12.80 4.39
N VAL A 53 -18.48 -13.45 3.48
CA VAL A 53 -19.12 -12.77 2.35
C VAL A 53 -20.32 -11.97 2.83
N THR A 54 -21.14 -12.56 3.70
CA THR A 54 -22.27 -11.87 4.32
C THR A 54 -21.79 -10.69 5.17
N GLU A 55 -20.73 -10.86 5.97
CA GLU A 55 -20.18 -9.78 6.79
C GLU A 55 -19.61 -8.65 5.94
N PHE A 56 -18.80 -8.97 4.92
CA PHE A 56 -18.24 -7.99 3.98
C PHE A 56 -19.34 -7.18 3.28
N THR A 57 -20.36 -7.87 2.75
CA THR A 57 -21.49 -7.22 2.07
C THR A 57 -22.27 -6.30 3.02
N ALA A 58 -22.47 -6.73 4.27
CA ALA A 58 -23.13 -5.91 5.29
C ALA A 58 -22.31 -4.65 5.62
N LYS A 59 -20.97 -4.74 5.72
CA LYS A 59 -20.12 -3.56 5.94
C LYS A 59 -20.19 -2.58 4.78
N LEU A 60 -20.12 -3.06 3.53
CA LEU A 60 -20.21 -2.21 2.35
C LEU A 60 -21.57 -1.50 2.25
N GLY A 61 -22.65 -2.16 2.67
CA GLY A 61 -23.98 -1.53 2.74
C GLY A 61 -24.03 -0.31 3.67
N LEU A 62 -23.24 -0.28 4.75
CA LEU A 62 -23.13 0.89 5.64
C LEU A 62 -22.35 2.04 5.00
N LEU A 63 -21.53 1.76 3.99
CA LEU A 63 -20.70 2.73 3.28
C LEU A 63 -21.37 3.26 2.00
N HIS A 64 -22.65 2.94 1.78
CA HIS A 64 -23.40 3.27 0.56
C HIS A 64 -22.74 2.73 -0.73
N VAL A 65 -22.03 1.61 -0.62
CA VAL A 65 -21.46 0.89 -1.75
C VAL A 65 -22.48 -0.13 -2.25
N THR A 66 -22.72 -0.15 -3.56
CA THR A 66 -23.56 -1.17 -4.20
C THR A 66 -22.74 -2.43 -4.44
N VAL A 67 -23.24 -3.58 -3.98
CA VAL A 67 -22.57 -4.88 -4.10
C VAL A 67 -23.40 -5.81 -4.98
N PHE A 68 -22.73 -6.46 -5.93
CA PHE A 68 -23.33 -7.49 -6.78
C PHE A 68 -22.56 -8.80 -6.64
N LEU A 69 -23.27 -9.88 -6.33
CA LEU A 69 -22.69 -11.22 -6.39
C LEU A 69 -22.76 -11.71 -7.84
N VAL A 70 -21.58 -11.94 -8.43
CA VAL A 70 -21.41 -12.35 -9.82
C VAL A 70 -20.62 -13.65 -9.89
N ASN A 71 -20.93 -14.48 -10.88
CA ASN A 71 -20.25 -15.77 -11.09
C ASN A 71 -19.28 -15.74 -12.27
N ASP A 72 -19.42 -14.76 -13.17
CA ASP A 72 -18.63 -14.65 -14.39
C ASP A 72 -18.65 -13.22 -14.95
N TYR A 73 -17.81 -12.99 -15.97
CA TYR A 73 -17.70 -11.69 -16.64
C TYR A 73 -18.97 -11.31 -17.44
N ASN A 74 -19.80 -12.24 -17.88
CA ASN A 74 -21.04 -11.89 -18.61
C ASN A 74 -22.07 -11.26 -17.67
N ALA A 75 -22.15 -11.75 -16.43
CA ALA A 75 -22.95 -11.13 -15.38
C ALA A 75 -22.47 -9.70 -15.09
N ILE A 76 -21.15 -9.49 -14.99
CA ILE A 76 -20.55 -8.15 -14.80
C ILE A 76 -20.93 -7.23 -15.97
N LYS A 77 -20.78 -7.67 -17.22
CA LYS A 77 -21.15 -6.88 -18.40
C LYS A 77 -22.62 -6.49 -18.41
N THR A 78 -23.50 -7.39 -17.98
CA THR A 78 -24.94 -7.13 -17.88
C THR A 78 -25.24 -6.06 -16.84
N ILE A 79 -24.58 -6.11 -15.69
CA ILE A 79 -24.69 -5.09 -14.64
C ILE A 79 -24.19 -3.74 -15.14
N LEU A 80 -23.00 -3.70 -15.75
CA LEU A 80 -22.43 -2.46 -16.31
C LEU A 80 -23.35 -1.84 -17.37
N HIS A 81 -23.99 -2.65 -18.21
CA HIS A 81 -24.95 -2.15 -19.20
C HIS A 81 -26.17 -1.46 -18.58
N ASN A 82 -26.60 -1.90 -17.39
CA ASN A 82 -27.76 -1.36 -16.69
C ASN A 82 -27.39 -0.17 -15.79
N GLU A 83 -26.36 -0.32 -14.98
CA GLU A 83 -25.97 0.62 -13.92
C GLU A 83 -25.06 1.74 -14.45
N ALA A 84 -24.19 1.44 -15.42
CA ALA A 84 -23.22 2.39 -15.96
C ALA A 84 -23.61 2.93 -17.34
N LYS A 85 -24.88 2.78 -17.74
CA LYS A 85 -25.38 3.22 -19.06
C LYS A 85 -25.17 4.71 -19.33
N ALA A 86 -25.19 5.52 -18.28
CA ALA A 86 -25.01 6.97 -18.36
C ALA A 86 -23.54 7.39 -18.35
N ALA A 87 -22.61 6.46 -18.12
CA ALA A 87 -21.19 6.76 -18.13
C ALA A 87 -20.65 6.77 -19.57
N ASP A 88 -20.27 7.95 -20.05
CA ASP A 88 -19.66 8.17 -21.37
C ASP A 88 -18.22 7.65 -21.42
N ARG A 89 -17.52 7.65 -20.27
CA ARG A 89 -16.11 7.26 -20.19
C ARG A 89 -15.84 6.21 -19.13
N ILE A 90 -15.86 4.96 -19.56
CA ILE A 90 -15.55 3.78 -18.75
C ILE A 90 -14.13 3.30 -19.09
N VAL A 91 -13.31 3.09 -18.08
CA VAL A 91 -11.96 2.53 -18.26
C VAL A 91 -11.78 1.31 -17.38
N THR A 92 -10.98 0.35 -17.84
CA THR A 92 -10.75 -0.89 -17.08
C THR A 92 -9.32 -1.38 -17.24
N THR A 93 -8.82 -2.07 -16.21
CA THR A 93 -7.55 -2.82 -16.30
C THR A 93 -7.79 -4.33 -16.52
N ILE A 94 -9.05 -4.75 -16.63
CA ILE A 94 -9.49 -6.14 -16.82
C ILE A 94 -9.71 -6.41 -18.31
N THR A 95 -8.97 -7.36 -18.88
CA THR A 95 -8.98 -7.60 -20.34
C THR A 95 -10.31 -8.18 -20.82
N GLU A 96 -10.97 -8.98 -19.99
CA GLU A 96 -12.25 -9.63 -20.27
C GLU A 96 -13.42 -8.65 -20.39
N LEU A 97 -13.24 -7.42 -19.92
CA LEU A 97 -14.22 -6.32 -19.97
C LEU A 97 -13.92 -5.29 -21.07
N ALA A 98 -12.95 -5.55 -21.96
CA ALA A 98 -12.52 -4.61 -22.99
C ALA A 98 -13.63 -4.19 -23.96
N ASP A 99 -14.62 -5.05 -24.20
CA ASP A 99 -15.77 -4.77 -25.07
C ASP A 99 -16.82 -3.85 -24.42
N THR A 100 -16.74 -3.65 -23.11
CA THR A 100 -17.69 -2.82 -22.33
C THR A 100 -17.08 -1.49 -21.91
N ALA A 101 -15.75 -1.36 -21.99
CA ALA A 101 -15.02 -0.15 -21.63
C ALA A 101 -14.60 0.66 -22.86
N THR A 102 -14.51 1.98 -22.69
CA THR A 102 -13.99 2.91 -23.69
C THR A 102 -12.47 2.76 -23.85
N LEU A 103 -11.77 2.35 -22.80
CA LEU A 103 -10.32 2.17 -22.78
C LEU A 103 -9.90 1.02 -21.86
N ILE A 104 -8.96 0.20 -22.35
CA ILE A 104 -8.18 -0.73 -21.53
C ILE A 104 -6.90 -0.01 -21.10
N VAL A 105 -6.68 0.12 -19.79
CA VAL A 105 -5.54 0.82 -19.22
C VAL A 105 -4.33 -0.12 -19.10
N THR A 106 -3.19 0.29 -19.64
CA THR A 106 -1.91 -0.41 -19.66
C THR A 106 -0.76 0.53 -19.31
N VAL A 107 0.41 0.00 -18.94
CA VAL A 107 1.58 0.80 -18.49
C VAL A 107 2.21 1.68 -19.60
N LYS A 108 1.61 1.76 -20.79
CA LYS A 108 2.11 2.54 -21.94
C LYS A 108 1.43 3.90 -22.11
N GLU A 109 0.37 4.19 -21.37
CA GLU A 109 -0.36 5.45 -21.48
C GLU A 109 0.30 6.63 -20.73
N ASP A 110 -0.11 7.85 -21.06
CA ASP A 110 0.22 9.05 -20.27
C ASP A 110 -0.83 9.22 -19.17
N ALA A 111 -0.43 9.61 -17.95
CA ALA A 111 -1.36 9.83 -16.85
C ALA A 111 -2.44 10.87 -17.18
N HIS A 112 -2.12 11.86 -18.02
CA HIS A 112 -3.09 12.86 -18.49
C HIS A 112 -4.18 12.27 -19.37
N SER A 113 -3.92 11.14 -20.05
CA SER A 113 -4.95 10.47 -20.84
C SER A 113 -6.05 9.86 -19.97
N LEU A 114 -5.93 9.86 -18.65
CA LEU A 114 -6.95 9.40 -17.71
C LEU A 114 -7.85 10.54 -17.18
N GLU A 115 -7.78 11.74 -17.76
CA GLU A 115 -8.69 12.83 -17.41
C GLU A 115 -10.17 12.45 -17.67
N ASN A 116 -11.11 13.06 -16.94
CA ASN A 116 -12.56 12.89 -17.19
C ASN A 116 -13.06 11.43 -17.17
N VAL A 117 -12.37 10.51 -16.48
CA VAL A 117 -12.86 9.13 -16.29
C VAL A 117 -14.08 9.17 -15.39
N GLU A 118 -15.19 8.61 -15.84
CA GLU A 118 -16.43 8.56 -15.06
C GLU A 118 -16.48 7.29 -14.24
N LEU A 119 -16.16 6.15 -14.85
CA LEU A 119 -16.10 4.87 -14.16
C LEU A 119 -14.75 4.18 -14.41
N ALA A 120 -14.04 3.86 -13.34
CA ALA A 120 -12.88 2.96 -13.38
C ALA A 120 -13.26 1.58 -12.83
N ILE A 121 -12.93 0.53 -13.58
CA ILE A 121 -13.17 -0.86 -13.19
C ILE A 121 -11.81 -1.55 -13.00
N ILE A 122 -11.51 -1.97 -11.77
CA ILE A 122 -10.16 -2.43 -11.39
C ILE A 122 -10.29 -3.66 -10.51
N PRO A 123 -9.57 -4.76 -10.75
CA PRO A 123 -9.65 -5.92 -9.88
C PRO A 123 -8.98 -5.63 -8.52
N ALA A 124 -9.44 -6.30 -7.47
CA ALA A 124 -8.74 -6.42 -6.18
C ALA A 124 -8.23 -7.84 -5.96
N HIS A 125 -7.23 -7.98 -5.07
CA HIS A 125 -6.77 -9.30 -4.64
C HIS A 125 -7.74 -9.94 -3.65
N PHE A 126 -8.25 -9.17 -2.69
CA PHE A 126 -9.23 -9.62 -1.71
C PHE A 126 -9.91 -8.43 -1.02
N GLY A 127 -11.08 -8.71 -0.43
CA GLY A 127 -11.77 -7.83 0.51
C GLY A 127 -11.55 -8.25 1.95
N VAL A 128 -11.65 -7.29 2.88
CA VAL A 128 -11.55 -7.52 4.32
C VAL A 128 -12.94 -7.35 4.94
N ALA A 129 -13.53 -8.45 5.40
CA ALA A 129 -14.89 -8.48 5.93
C ALA A 129 -15.08 -7.55 7.14
N GLU A 130 -14.07 -7.38 7.98
CA GLU A 130 -14.14 -6.56 9.20
C GLU A 130 -14.50 -5.09 8.92
N ASN A 131 -13.91 -4.51 7.87
CA ASN A 131 -13.98 -3.07 7.62
C ASN A 131 -14.44 -2.70 6.20
N GLY A 132 -14.72 -3.66 5.33
CA GLY A 132 -15.13 -3.42 3.94
C GLY A 132 -14.00 -2.89 3.05
N ALA A 133 -12.74 -2.95 3.49
CA ALA A 133 -11.61 -2.55 2.66
C ALA A 133 -11.33 -3.58 1.56
N VAL A 134 -10.77 -3.11 0.44
CA VAL A 134 -10.27 -3.95 -0.65
C VAL A 134 -8.78 -3.72 -0.83
N TRP A 135 -8.03 -4.80 -1.06
CA TRP A 135 -6.59 -4.73 -1.30
C TRP A 135 -6.30 -4.69 -2.80
N ILE A 136 -5.77 -3.56 -3.26
CA ILE A 136 -5.45 -3.32 -4.66
C ILE A 136 -3.97 -2.91 -4.77
N THR A 137 -3.21 -3.58 -5.64
CA THR A 137 -1.79 -3.29 -5.87
C THR A 137 -1.57 -2.42 -7.09
N GLU A 138 -0.37 -1.84 -7.20
CA GLU A 138 0.05 -1.07 -8.37
C GLU A 138 -0.07 -1.83 -9.68
N ASP A 139 0.27 -3.12 -9.65
CA ASP A 139 0.15 -3.99 -10.80
C ASP A 139 -1.31 -4.14 -11.29
N LEU A 140 -2.31 -3.92 -10.44
CA LEU A 140 -3.73 -3.99 -10.83
C LEU A 140 -4.25 -2.62 -11.32
N ILE A 141 -3.88 -1.51 -10.68
CA ILE A 141 -4.35 -0.15 -11.02
C ILE A 141 -3.62 0.47 -12.22
N LYS A 142 -2.38 0.02 -12.51
CA LYS A 142 -1.45 0.54 -13.54
C LYS A 142 -0.99 1.98 -13.31
N TYR A 143 -1.91 2.91 -13.05
CA TYR A 143 -1.62 4.28 -12.64
C TYR A 143 -2.22 4.54 -11.27
N ARG A 144 -1.37 4.97 -10.32
CA ARG A 144 -1.81 5.31 -8.96
C ARG A 144 -2.91 6.37 -8.93
N VAL A 145 -2.98 7.24 -9.93
CA VAL A 145 -3.98 8.32 -10.00
C VAL A 145 -5.38 7.80 -10.32
N LEU A 146 -5.50 6.68 -11.06
CA LEU A 146 -6.76 6.21 -11.63
C LEU A 146 -7.90 6.04 -10.60
N PRO A 147 -7.70 5.40 -9.43
CA PRO A 147 -8.76 5.23 -8.45
C PRO A 147 -9.20 6.55 -7.78
N PHE A 148 -8.42 7.62 -7.90
CA PHE A 148 -8.68 8.89 -7.21
C PHE A 148 -9.29 9.96 -8.12
N ILE A 149 -9.14 9.83 -9.44
CA ILE A 149 -9.68 10.81 -10.40
C ILE A 149 -10.96 10.34 -11.10
N ALA A 150 -11.27 9.05 -11.03
CA ALA A 150 -12.54 8.53 -11.51
C ALA A 150 -13.70 9.04 -10.63
N GLN A 151 -14.83 9.38 -11.24
CA GLN A 151 -16.02 9.78 -10.48
C GLN A 151 -16.65 8.61 -9.71
N GLN A 152 -16.54 7.41 -10.28
CA GLN A 152 -17.02 6.15 -9.73
C GLN A 152 -15.92 5.09 -9.84
N LEU A 153 -15.85 4.23 -8.84
CA LEU A 153 -14.90 3.12 -8.79
C LEU A 153 -15.68 1.81 -8.59
N ALA A 154 -15.47 0.87 -9.51
CA ALA A 154 -15.94 -0.51 -9.40
C ALA A 154 -14.73 -1.43 -9.20
N VAL A 155 -14.85 -2.33 -8.23
CA VAL A 155 -13.79 -3.27 -7.82
C VAL A 155 -14.30 -4.69 -7.80
#